data_AF-G5B287-F1
#
_entry.id   AF-G5B287-F1
#
_cell.length_a   1.000
_cell.length_b   1.000
_cell.length_c   1.000
_cell.angle_alpha   90.00
_cell.angle_beta   90.00
_cell.angle_gamma   90.00
#
_symmetry.space_group_name_H-M   'P 1'
#
loop_
_entity.id
_entity.type
_entity.pdbx_description
1 polymer ?
#
loop_
_entity_poly.entity_id
_entity_poly.type
_entity_poly.pdbx_seq_one_letter_code
_entity_poly.pdbx_strand_id
1 'polypeptide(L)'
;IARLPKLTVLDLVYTLWPFWADTHVDPPFHKSGDGSIRDRRGQSIRLYPEVPSVLERLQSLQVPVAAASLTGEVEGANQLLELFGLVRYFVHREIYPGSKVTHFER
;
A
#
# COMPACT_ATOMS: atom_id res chain seq x y z
N ILE A 1 -25.33 7.53 -16.91
CA ILE A 1 -24.53 6.50 -16.21
C ILE A 1 -23.09 6.99 -16.18
N ALA A 2 -22.48 7.13 -15.01
CA ALA A 2 -21.07 7.52 -14.90
C ALA A 2 -20.18 6.36 -15.38
N ARG A 3 -19.15 6.66 -16.19
CA ARG A 3 -18.18 5.66 -16.64
C ARG A 3 -17.17 5.40 -15.52
N LEU A 4 -16.99 4.14 -15.15
CA LEU A 4 -15.95 3.71 -14.21
C LEU A 4 -14.61 3.51 -14.94
N PRO A 5 -13.48 3.72 -14.25
CA PRO A 5 -12.17 3.40 -14.80
C PRO A 5 -12.00 1.88 -14.95
N LYS A 6 -11.16 1.47 -15.90
CA LYS A 6 -10.80 0.06 -16.10
C LYS A 6 -9.76 -0.45 -15.10
N LEU A 7 -9.03 0.46 -14.46
CA LEU A 7 -8.00 0.21 -13.47
C LEU A 7 -7.82 1.48 -12.63
N THR A 8 -7.66 1.33 -11.32
CA THR A 8 -7.21 2.40 -10.43
C THR A 8 -5.82 2.06 -9.91
N VAL A 9 -4.86 2.99 -10.07
CA VAL A 9 -3.49 2.80 -9.59
C VAL A 9 -3.25 3.71 -8.40
N LEU A 10 -2.77 3.15 -7.29
CA LEU A 10 -2.46 3.88 -6.06
C LEU A 10 -0.96 3.89 -5.81
N ASP A 11 -0.45 5.03 -5.35
CA ASP A 11 0.83 5.03 -4.64
C ASP A 11 0.66 4.41 -3.25
N LEU A 12 1.78 4.15 -2.56
CA LEU A 12 1.78 3.65 -1.19
C LEU A 12 2.05 4.79 -0.20
N VAL A 13 3.15 5.50 -0.40
CA VAL A 13 3.65 6.49 0.54
C VAL A 13 2.82 7.77 0.49
N TYR A 14 2.40 8.27 1.66
CA TYR A 14 1.46 9.40 1.79
C TYR A 14 0.15 9.22 1.00
N THR A 15 -0.20 7.97 0.69
CA THR A 15 -1.45 7.60 0.02
C THR A 15 -2.20 6.55 0.84
N LEU A 16 -1.56 5.43 1.16
CA LEU A 16 -2.13 4.41 2.05
C LEU A 16 -1.77 4.65 3.51
N TRP A 17 -0.59 5.21 3.76
CA TRP A 17 -0.08 5.49 5.09
C TRP A 17 0.65 6.84 5.17
N PRO A 18 0.67 7.52 6.33
CA PRO A 18 1.14 8.89 6.45
C PRO A 18 2.65 9.02 6.69
N PHE A 19 3.49 8.23 6.01
CA PHE A 19 4.94 8.24 6.20
C PHE A 19 5.72 7.70 4.99
N TRP A 20 6.97 8.15 4.84
CA TRP A 20 7.99 7.46 4.03
C TRP A 20 8.55 6.23 4.75
N ALA A 21 8.42 5.05 4.12
CA ALA A 21 8.84 3.76 4.67
C ALA A 21 10.36 3.63 4.81
N ASP A 22 11.13 4.36 4.00
CA ASP A 22 12.59 4.41 3.99
C ASP A 22 13.18 5.45 4.95
N THR A 23 12.35 6.27 5.60
CA THR A 23 12.81 7.43 6.39
C THR A 23 12.27 7.43 7.82
N HIS A 24 10.97 7.20 8.00
CA HIS A 24 10.28 7.50 9.27
C HIS A 24 10.06 6.29 10.19
N VAL A 25 10.36 5.09 9.70
CA VAL A 25 10.06 3.82 10.37
C VAL A 25 11.23 2.87 10.17
N ASP A 26 11.34 1.86 11.02
CA ASP A 26 12.50 0.95 11.04
C ASP A 26 12.07 -0.51 10.81
N PRO A 27 12.03 -0.99 9.55
CA PRO A 27 11.72 -2.39 9.24
C PRO A 27 12.66 -3.39 9.97
N PRO A 28 12.27 -4.68 10.12
CA PRO A 28 11.01 -5.27 9.65
C PRO A 28 9.83 -4.93 10.57
N PHE A 29 8.64 -5.13 10.04
CA PHE A 29 7.38 -4.95 10.75
C PHE A 29 6.87 -6.27 11.31
N HIS A 30 6.04 -6.19 12.34
CA HIS A 30 5.38 -7.36 12.90
C HIS A 30 4.01 -7.00 13.48
N LYS A 31 3.14 -7.99 13.57
CA LYS A 31 1.88 -7.87 14.29
C LYS A 31 2.11 -8.20 15.76
N SER A 32 1.80 -7.24 16.62
CA SER A 32 1.84 -7.39 18.08
C SER A 32 0.66 -8.22 18.58
N GLY A 33 0.74 -8.73 19.82
CA GLY A 33 -0.34 -9.54 20.42
C GLY A 33 -1.67 -8.79 20.58
N ASP A 34 -1.64 -7.45 20.62
CA ASP A 34 -2.81 -6.57 20.61
C ASP A 34 -3.41 -6.35 19.20
N GLY A 35 -2.83 -6.97 18.17
CA GLY A 35 -3.22 -6.83 16.77
C GLY A 35 -2.65 -5.59 16.07
N SER A 36 -1.96 -4.68 16.78
CA SER A 36 -1.30 -3.53 16.17
C SER A 36 -0.08 -3.95 15.35
N ILE A 37 0.20 -3.24 14.25
CA ILE A 37 1.45 -3.42 13.50
C ILE A 37 2.47 -2.44 14.04
N ARG A 38 3.68 -2.94 14.28
CA ARG A 38 4.80 -2.16 14.79
C ARG A 38 6.06 -2.42 14.01
N ASP A 39 6.93 -1.43 13.95
CA ASP A 39 8.28 -1.59 13.42
C ASP A 39 9.23 -2.19 14.48
N ARG A 40 10.52 -2.33 14.13
CA ARG A 40 11.56 -2.88 15.02
C ARG A 40 11.78 -2.06 16.30
N ARG A 41 11.45 -0.77 16.28
CA ARG A 41 11.58 0.14 17.43
C ARG A 41 10.30 0.21 18.27
N GLY A 42 9.26 -0.52 17.88
CA GLY A 42 7.96 -0.52 18.54
C GLY A 42 7.07 0.66 18.14
N GLN A 43 7.42 1.43 17.12
CA GLN A 43 6.58 2.49 16.59
C GLN A 43 5.33 1.89 15.94
N SER A 44 4.15 2.42 16.31
CA SER A 44 2.88 1.97 15.75
C SER A 44 2.75 2.40 14.29
N ILE A 45 2.48 1.44 13.42
CA ILE A 45 2.25 1.64 11.99
C ILE A 45 0.75 1.60 11.71
N ARG A 46 0.24 2.61 11.01
CA ARG A 46 -1.18 2.75 10.71
C ARG A 46 -1.38 3.24 9.28
N LEU A 47 -2.47 2.78 8.68
CA LEU A 47 -2.99 3.34 7.43
C LEU A 47 -3.70 4.68 7.71
N TYR A 48 -3.99 5.43 6.65
CA TYR A 48 -5.08 6.39 6.73
C TYR A 48 -6.40 5.64 7.03
N PRO A 49 -7.26 6.16 7.94
CA PRO A 49 -8.40 5.38 8.45
C PRO A 49 -9.36 4.84 7.39
N GLU A 50 -9.52 5.56 6.28
CA GLU A 50 -10.48 5.24 5.21
C GLU A 50 -9.91 4.32 4.12
N VAL A 51 -8.62 3.99 4.15
CA VAL A 51 -7.99 3.15 3.12
C VAL A 51 -8.71 1.81 2.93
N PRO A 52 -9.08 1.06 3.99
CA PRO A 52 -9.83 -0.16 3.82
C PRO A 52 -11.18 0.05 3.09
N SER A 53 -11.94 1.07 3.47
CA SER A 53 -13.25 1.33 2.87
C SER A 53 -13.15 1.82 1.42
N VAL A 54 -12.11 2.57 1.07
CA VAL A 54 -11.81 2.97 -0.32
C VAL A 54 -11.53 1.74 -1.18
N LEU A 55 -10.68 0.81 -0.71
CA LEU A 55 -10.34 -0.41 -1.44
C LEU A 55 -11.54 -1.37 -1.56
N GLU A 56 -12.32 -1.52 -0.49
CA GLU A 56 -13.57 -2.28 -0.51
C GLU A 56 -14.59 -1.67 -1.48
N ARG A 57 -14.67 -0.34 -1.55
CA ARG A 57 -15.55 0.33 -2.50
C ARG A 57 -15.15 0.05 -3.94
N LEU A 58 -13.86 0.15 -4.28
CA LEU A 58 -13.36 -0.17 -5.62
C LEU A 58 -13.65 -1.63 -5.99
N GLN A 59 -13.42 -2.56 -5.05
CA GLN A 59 -13.75 -3.97 -5.24
C GLN A 59 -15.26 -4.20 -5.47
N SER A 60 -16.13 -3.55 -4.69
CA SER A 60 -17.59 -3.65 -4.86
C SER A 60 -18.08 -3.13 -6.21
N LEU A 61 -17.35 -2.16 -6.79
CA LEU A 61 -17.60 -1.61 -8.11
C LEU A 61 -16.93 -2.42 -9.23
N GLN A 62 -16.26 -3.52 -8.89
CA GLN A 62 -15.48 -4.37 -9.81
C GLN A 62 -14.41 -3.58 -10.56
N VAL A 63 -13.84 -2.54 -9.93
CA VAL A 63 -12.71 -1.78 -10.45
C VAL A 63 -11.43 -2.43 -9.95
N PRO A 64 -10.57 -3.00 -10.83
CA PRO A 64 -9.28 -3.53 -10.44
C PRO A 64 -8.39 -2.43 -9.85
N VAL A 65 -7.56 -2.79 -8.87
CA VAL A 65 -6.62 -1.86 -8.24
C VAL A 65 -5.18 -2.36 -8.43
N ALA A 66 -4.24 -1.47 -8.73
CA ALA A 66 -2.82 -1.75 -8.78
C ALA A 66 -2.03 -0.78 -7.88
N ALA A 67 -0.84 -1.18 -7.44
CA ALA A 67 0.09 -0.33 -6.71
C ALA A 67 1.25 0.11 -7.61
N ALA A 68 1.64 1.38 -7.53
CA ALA A 68 2.81 1.94 -8.22
C ALA A 68 3.57 2.91 -7.30
N SER A 69 4.63 2.43 -6.65
CA SER A 69 5.40 3.16 -5.63
C SER A 69 6.89 3.22 -5.96
N LEU A 70 7.50 4.38 -5.68
CA LEU A 70 8.92 4.65 -5.93
C LEU A 70 9.83 4.36 -4.74
N THR A 71 9.30 3.80 -3.65
CA THR A 71 10.08 3.64 -2.41
C THR A 71 11.29 2.72 -2.60
N GLY A 72 12.42 3.09 -1.98
CA GLY A 72 13.59 2.23 -1.88
C GLY A 72 13.40 1.05 -0.92
N GLU A 73 12.47 1.18 0.02
CA GLU A 73 12.17 0.16 1.02
C GLU A 73 11.14 -0.85 0.48
N VAL A 74 11.53 -1.60 -0.55
CA VAL A 74 10.65 -2.50 -1.30
C VAL A 74 10.13 -3.65 -0.43
N GLU A 75 11.01 -4.25 0.38
CA GLU A 75 10.66 -5.38 1.25
C GLU A 75 9.71 -4.93 2.35
N GLY A 76 10.03 -3.85 3.06
CA GLY A 76 9.16 -3.28 4.08
C GLY A 76 7.79 -2.87 3.53
N ALA A 77 7.73 -2.24 2.35
CA ALA A 77 6.46 -1.87 1.74
C ALA A 77 5.57 -3.08 1.41
N ASN A 78 6.15 -4.15 0.85
CA ASN A 78 5.41 -5.39 0.60
C ASN A 78 4.95 -6.07 1.89
N GLN A 79 5.81 -6.10 2.91
CA GLN A 79 5.48 -6.64 4.22
C GLN A 79 4.29 -5.90 4.86
N LEU A 80 4.23 -4.57 4.75
CA LEU A 80 3.10 -3.80 5.24
C LEU A 80 1.80 -4.16 4.52
N LEU A 81 1.84 -4.29 3.19
CA LEU A 81 0.66 -4.73 2.42
C LEU A 81 0.15 -6.10 2.90
N GLU A 82 1.05 -7.02 3.22
CA GLU A 82 0.71 -8.35 3.76
C GLU A 82 0.11 -8.26 5.16
N LEU A 83 0.78 -7.56 6.09
CA LEU A 83 0.35 -7.44 7.48
C LEU A 83 -1.00 -6.72 7.62
N PHE A 84 -1.26 -5.71 6.79
CA PHE A 84 -2.57 -5.04 6.73
C PHE A 84 -3.62 -5.84 5.94
N GLY A 85 -3.25 -6.97 5.32
CA GLY A 85 -4.16 -7.79 4.53
C GLY A 85 -4.63 -7.11 3.25
N LEU A 86 -3.85 -6.15 2.72
CA LEU A 86 -4.21 -5.36 1.55
C LEU A 86 -3.82 -6.01 0.22
N VAL A 87 -2.90 -6.99 0.22
CA VAL A 87 -2.44 -7.68 -1.01
C VAL A 87 -3.61 -8.17 -1.86
N ARG A 88 -4.69 -8.67 -1.23
CA ARG A 88 -5.90 -9.18 -1.89
C ARG A 88 -6.62 -8.16 -2.80
N TYR A 89 -6.39 -6.86 -2.61
CA TYR A 89 -7.02 -5.81 -3.43
C TYR A 89 -6.20 -5.47 -4.67
N PHE A 90 -4.90 -5.78 -4.68
CA PHE A 90 -3.98 -5.36 -5.73
C PHE A 90 -3.77 -6.49 -6.75
N VAL A 91 -4.21 -6.27 -8.00
CA VAL A 91 -3.98 -7.20 -9.11
C VAL A 91 -2.55 -7.13 -9.65
N HIS A 92 -1.90 -5.96 -9.52
CA HIS A 92 -0.52 -5.71 -9.90
C HIS A 92 0.16 -4.80 -8.87
N ARG A 93 1.47 -4.97 -8.67
CA ARG A 93 2.28 -4.20 -7.72
C ARG A 93 3.65 -3.91 -8.30
N GLU A 94 3.82 -2.69 -8.81
CA GLU A 94 5.12 -2.17 -9.24
C GLU A 94 5.71 -1.32 -8.10
N ILE A 95 6.61 -1.91 -7.31
CA ILE A 95 7.18 -1.27 -6.12
C ILE A 95 8.71 -1.35 -6.23
N TYR A 96 9.31 -0.29 -6.74
CA TYR A 96 10.76 -0.13 -6.82
C TYR A 96 11.13 1.32 -7.17
N PRO A 97 12.36 1.78 -6.88
CA PRO A 97 12.83 3.09 -7.31
C PRO A 97 12.83 3.23 -8.84
N GLY A 98 12.38 4.37 -9.35
CA GLY A 98 12.37 4.62 -10.78
C GLY A 98 11.39 5.72 -11.20
N SER A 99 11.08 5.76 -12.50
CA SER A 99 10.04 6.63 -13.04
C SER A 99 8.67 5.96 -12.96
N LYS A 100 7.63 6.71 -12.58
CA LYS A 100 6.25 6.21 -12.69
C LYS A 100 5.84 5.92 -14.13
N VAL A 101 6.49 6.50 -15.14
CA VAL A 101 6.24 6.12 -16.53
C VAL A 101 6.53 4.62 -16.71
N THR A 102 7.69 4.15 -16.23
CA THR A 102 8.07 2.74 -16.32
C THR A 102 7.12 1.82 -15.56
N HIS A 103 6.57 2.27 -14.42
CA HIS A 103 5.56 1.50 -13.68
C HIS A 103 4.22 1.35 -14.42
N PHE A 104 3.92 2.21 -15.39
CA PHE A 104 2.67 2.15 -16.15
C PHE A 104 2.85 1.49 -17.53
N GLU A 105 4.09 1.29 -17.96
CA GLU A 105 4.43 0.60 -19.22
C GLU A 105 4.57 -0.93 -19.06
N ARG A 106 4.64 -1.42 -17.82
CA ARG A 106 4.76 -2.84 -17.48
C ARG A 106 3.44 -3.39 -16.94
#